data_AF-A0A5N5QG36-F1
#
_entry.id   AF-A0A5N5QG36-F1
#
_cell.length_a   1.000
_cell.length_b   1.000
_cell.length_c   1.000
_cell.angle_alpha   90.00
_cell.angle_beta   90.00
_cell.angle_gamma   90.00
#
_symmetry.space_group_name_H-M   'P 1'
#
loop_
_entity.id
_entity.type
_entity.pdbx_description
1 polymer ?
#
loop_
_entity_poly.entity_id
_entity_poly.type
_entity_poly.pdbx_seq_one_letter_code
_entity_poly.pdbx_strand_id
1 'polypeptide(L)'
;MDSIRGHLLSKFEYDRQNIPRMAARLLGVIMRYKETPNNLKLQCLHVLAFRRMPILPTEAPALGIEVMAQVALIRERVRTLMLSPNTFWAPIPTHYLCSDPSRGHCPPLIHEGILNNLRMDPVSAEKLQDDSSIFEIAEDNRLCPQCHPIRSELASHFMRKELGDEIRRCATSLGMLNTNGE
;
A
#
# COMPACT_ATOMS: atom_id res chain seq x y z
N MET A 1 31.46 11.19 10.16
CA MET A 1 30.64 10.50 11.18
C MET A 1 29.53 9.71 10.48
N ASP A 2 29.91 8.87 9.51
CA ASP A 2 28.98 8.28 8.53
C ASP A 2 28.71 6.77 8.73
N SER A 3 29.38 6.12 9.69
CA SER A 3 29.35 4.66 9.78
C SER A 3 28.11 4.09 10.47
N ILE A 4 27.50 4.78 11.45
CA ILE A 4 26.30 4.28 12.15
C ILE A 4 25.03 4.59 11.34
N ARG A 5 24.94 5.79 10.75
CA ARG A 5 23.79 6.22 9.94
C ARG A 5 23.68 5.40 8.65
N GLY A 6 24.79 5.20 7.94
CA GLY A 6 24.84 4.33 6.77
C GLY A 6 24.52 2.87 7.10
N HIS A 7 25.00 2.38 8.26
CA HIS A 7 24.71 1.01 8.71
C HIS A 7 23.25 0.79 9.11
N LEU A 8 22.58 1.79 9.72
CA LEU A 8 21.14 1.72 10.00
C LEU A 8 20.33 1.64 8.71
N LEU A 9 20.61 2.53 7.74
CA LEU A 9 19.89 2.56 6.47
C LEU A 9 20.10 1.27 5.66
N SER A 10 21.33 0.74 5.60
CA SER A 10 21.61 -0.51 4.89
C SER A 10 20.97 -1.73 5.57
N LYS A 11 20.87 -1.73 6.90
CA LYS A 11 20.17 -2.78 7.65
C LYS A 11 18.65 -2.75 7.41
N PHE A 12 18.06 -1.58 7.18
CA PHE A 12 16.64 -1.46 6.80
C PHE A 12 16.36 -1.94 5.38
N GLU A 13 17.29 -1.77 4.44
CA GLU A 13 17.16 -2.38 3.11
C GLU A 13 17.22 -3.91 3.16
N TYR A 14 17.97 -4.47 4.12
CA TYR A 14 18.03 -5.91 4.37
C TYR A 14 16.76 -6.44 5.06
N ASP A 15 16.07 -5.61 5.84
CA ASP A 15 14.88 -5.99 6.62
C ASP A 15 13.54 -5.70 5.90
N ARG A 16 13.55 -5.77 4.55
CA ARG A 16 12.39 -5.44 3.70
C ARG A 16 11.10 -6.16 4.08
N GLN A 17 11.20 -7.37 4.65
CA GLN A 17 10.06 -8.18 5.05
C GLN A 17 9.29 -7.58 6.25
N ASN A 18 9.95 -6.76 7.08
CA ASN A 18 9.33 -6.11 8.24
C ASN A 18 8.84 -4.68 7.95
N ILE A 19 9.12 -4.14 6.76
CA ILE A 19 8.68 -2.79 6.36
C ILE A 19 7.18 -2.59 6.55
N PRO A 20 6.27 -3.53 6.21
CA PRO A 20 4.83 -3.32 6.39
C PRO A 20 4.43 -2.91 7.82
N ARG A 21 4.94 -3.61 8.83
CA ARG A 21 4.63 -3.36 10.25
C ARG A 21 5.34 -2.14 10.83
N MET A 22 6.44 -1.72 10.21
CA MET A 22 7.27 -0.62 10.69
C MET A 22 7.18 0.64 9.84
N ALA A 23 6.38 0.64 8.77
CA ALA A 23 6.40 1.68 7.74
C ALA A 23 6.20 3.08 8.31
N ALA A 24 5.27 3.27 9.24
CA ALA A 24 5.04 4.58 9.85
C ALA A 24 6.25 5.07 10.66
N ARG A 25 6.82 4.19 11.49
CA ARG A 25 8.00 4.51 12.30
C ARG A 25 9.22 4.76 11.43
N LEU A 26 9.46 3.90 10.44
CA LEU A 26 10.56 4.00 9.51
C LEU A 26 10.46 5.28 8.69
N LEU A 27 9.28 5.59 8.13
CA LEU A 27 9.04 6.82 7.40
C LEU A 27 9.34 8.06 8.26
N GLY A 28 8.84 8.09 9.50
CA GLY A 28 9.09 9.19 10.44
C GLY A 28 10.57 9.41 10.76
N VAL A 29 11.37 8.35 10.78
CA VAL A 29 12.83 8.43 10.97
C VAL A 29 13.51 8.92 9.70
N ILE A 30 13.25 8.28 8.55
CA ILE A 30 13.97 8.57 7.31
C ILE A 30 13.64 9.94 6.73
N MET A 31 12.45 10.48 7.00
CA MET A 31 12.06 11.84 6.59
C MET A 31 12.90 12.94 7.25
N ARG A 32 13.61 12.63 8.35
CA ARG A 32 14.53 13.56 9.03
C ARG A 32 15.91 13.64 8.37
N TYR A 33 16.21 12.73 7.45
CA TYR A 33 17.54 12.62 6.82
C TYR A 33 17.42 12.84 5.31
N LYS A 34 17.95 13.97 4.83
CA LYS A 34 17.89 14.37 3.41
C LYS A 34 18.56 13.34 2.49
N GLU A 35 19.65 12.74 2.94
CA GLU A 35 20.40 11.69 2.26
C GLU A 35 19.68 10.33 2.17
N THR A 36 18.48 10.17 2.74
CA THR A 36 17.73 8.91 2.61
C THR A 36 17.31 8.68 1.15
N PRO A 37 17.63 7.52 0.56
CA PRO A 37 17.17 7.12 -0.76
C PRO A 37 15.64 7.23 -0.95
N ASN A 38 15.23 7.77 -2.10
CA ASN A 38 13.80 7.93 -2.45
C ASN A 38 13.05 6.60 -2.54
N ASN A 39 13.72 5.52 -2.93
CA ASN A 39 13.13 4.17 -3.01
C ASN A 39 12.62 3.69 -1.63
N LEU A 40 13.35 3.94 -0.55
CA LEU A 40 12.97 3.53 0.80
C LEU A 40 11.77 4.34 1.30
N LYS A 41 11.75 5.65 1.02
CA LYS A 41 10.60 6.52 1.29
C LYS A 41 9.35 6.01 0.55
N LEU A 42 9.50 5.71 -0.74
CA LEU A 42 8.42 5.19 -1.57
C LEU A 42 7.89 3.84 -1.08
N GLN A 43 8.75 2.93 -0.64
CA GLN A 43 8.33 1.65 -0.08
C GLN A 43 7.44 1.84 1.16
N CYS A 44 7.84 2.74 2.08
CA CYS A 44 7.01 3.05 3.24
C CYS A 44 5.69 3.71 2.84
N LEU A 45 5.72 4.63 1.88
CA LEU A 45 4.53 5.31 1.37
C LEU A 45 3.56 4.34 0.69
N HIS A 46 4.05 3.36 -0.08
CA HIS A 46 3.22 2.33 -0.69
C HIS A 46 2.47 1.52 0.37
N VAL A 47 3.18 1.05 1.40
CA VAL A 47 2.53 0.33 2.52
C VAL A 47 1.43 1.18 3.15
N LEU A 48 1.75 2.42 3.54
CA LEU A 48 0.81 3.27 4.27
C LEU A 48 -0.37 3.72 3.41
N ALA A 49 -0.16 3.95 2.11
CA ALA A 49 -1.23 4.32 1.17
C ALA A 49 -2.22 3.17 0.95
N PHE A 50 -1.72 1.94 0.85
CA PHE A 50 -2.53 0.75 0.60
C PHE A 50 -3.04 0.05 1.85
N ARG A 51 -2.60 0.45 3.05
CA ARG A 51 -3.15 -0.11 4.29
C ARG A 51 -4.65 0.15 4.40
N ARG A 52 -5.42 -0.85 4.84
CA ARG A 52 -6.87 -0.75 5.07
C ARG A 52 -7.17 0.34 6.10
N MET A 53 -6.52 0.23 7.26
CA MET A 53 -6.68 1.15 8.38
C MET A 53 -5.94 2.49 8.17
N PRO A 54 -6.47 3.60 8.73
CA PRO A 54 -5.79 4.90 8.73
C PRO A 54 -4.51 4.86 9.57
N ILE A 55 -3.78 5.98 9.63
CA ILE A 55 -2.68 6.16 10.59
C ILE A 55 -3.23 6.02 12.01
N LEU A 56 -2.66 5.11 12.79
CA LEU A 56 -3.10 4.84 14.14
C LEU A 56 -2.58 5.92 15.10
N PRO A 57 -3.29 6.19 16.21
CA PRO A 57 -2.82 7.14 17.22
C PRO A 57 -1.42 6.82 17.77
N THR A 58 -1.06 5.52 17.82
CA THR A 58 0.25 5.04 18.28
C THR A 58 1.38 5.30 17.28
N GLU A 59 1.06 5.58 16.02
CA GLU A 59 2.03 5.87 14.96
C GLU A 59 2.26 7.37 14.76
N ALA A 60 1.25 8.19 15.10
CA ALA A 60 1.28 9.63 14.93
C ALA A 60 2.52 10.31 15.56
N PRO A 61 2.97 9.95 16.80
CA PRO A 61 4.18 10.53 17.37
C PRO A 61 5.46 10.21 16.60
N ALA A 62 5.52 9.02 15.97
CA ALA A 62 6.70 8.60 15.22
C ALA A 62 6.80 9.33 13.88
N LEU A 63 5.67 9.50 13.18
CA LEU A 63 5.58 10.23 11.91
C LEU A 63 5.80 11.74 12.09
N GLY A 64 5.21 12.32 13.13
CA GLY A 64 5.07 13.77 13.26
C GLY A 64 3.92 14.31 12.40
N ILE A 65 3.43 15.50 12.76
CA ILE A 65 2.19 16.09 12.22
C ILE A 65 2.27 16.28 10.70
N GLU A 66 3.39 16.82 10.20
CA GLU A 66 3.57 17.12 8.78
C GLU A 66 3.56 15.85 7.91
N VAL A 67 4.40 14.87 8.24
CA VAL A 67 4.49 13.61 7.50
C VAL A 67 3.18 12.83 7.58
N MET A 68 2.52 12.82 8.74
CA MET A 68 1.20 12.21 8.90
C MET A 68 0.16 12.84 7.97
N ALA A 69 0.11 14.16 7.89
CA ALA A 69 -0.81 14.87 6.99
C ALA A 69 -0.52 14.56 5.52
N GLN A 70 0.76 14.52 5.11
CA GLN A 70 1.17 14.16 3.76
C GLN A 70 0.77 12.73 3.41
N VAL A 71 1.00 11.77 4.31
CA VAL A 71 0.59 10.37 4.12
C VAL A 71 -0.93 10.26 4.00
N ALA A 72 -1.69 10.97 4.83
CA ALA A 72 -3.14 10.99 4.76
C ALA A 72 -3.65 11.52 3.40
N LEU A 73 -3.04 12.58 2.86
CA LEU A 73 -3.36 13.13 1.54
C LEU A 73 -3.07 12.13 0.41
N ILE A 74 -1.89 11.48 0.43
CA ILE A 74 -1.53 10.44 -0.55
C ILE A 74 -2.53 9.29 -0.48
N ARG A 75 -2.82 8.81 0.73
CA ARG A 75 -3.76 7.73 1.01
C ARG A 75 -5.15 8.03 0.46
N GLU A 76 -5.66 9.24 0.70
CA GLU A 76 -6.96 9.67 0.23
C GLU A 76 -7.02 9.81 -1.29
N ARG A 77 -5.94 10.33 -1.89
CA ARG A 77 -5.82 10.43 -3.34
C ARG A 77 -5.90 9.07 -4.01
N VAL A 78 -5.13 8.10 -3.51
CA VAL A 78 -5.16 6.71 -4.02
C VAL A 78 -6.57 6.11 -3.90
N ARG A 79 -7.22 6.27 -2.75
CA ARG A 79 -8.59 5.78 -2.53
C ARG A 79 -9.60 6.40 -3.50
N THR A 80 -9.53 7.72 -3.67
CA THR A 80 -10.38 8.45 -4.62
C THR A 80 -10.22 7.90 -6.04
N LEU A 81 -8.99 7.65 -6.47
CA LEU A 81 -8.72 7.10 -7.80
C LEU A 81 -9.26 5.68 -7.98
N MET A 82 -9.11 4.83 -6.97
CA MET A 82 -9.64 3.46 -7.00
C MET A 82 -11.18 3.43 -7.00
N LEU A 83 -11.83 4.37 -6.31
CA LEU A 83 -13.29 4.49 -6.28
C LEU A 83 -13.86 5.23 -7.50
N SER A 84 -13.02 5.86 -8.32
CA SER A 84 -13.46 6.62 -9.49
C SER A 84 -13.89 5.67 -10.62
N PRO A 85 -15.09 5.86 -11.22
CA PRO A 85 -15.66 4.93 -12.20
C PRO A 85 -14.82 4.69 -13.47
N ASN A 86 -13.93 5.61 -13.84
CA ASN A 86 -13.44 5.72 -15.22
C ASN A 86 -11.92 5.56 -15.43
N THR A 87 -11.11 5.28 -14.40
CA THR A 87 -9.69 5.68 -14.53
C THR A 87 -8.61 4.71 -14.06
N PHE A 88 -8.88 3.73 -13.19
CA PHE A 88 -7.78 2.91 -12.65
C PHE A 88 -8.06 1.42 -12.51
N TRP A 89 -9.21 0.92 -12.99
CA TRP A 89 -9.48 -0.51 -12.92
C TRP A 89 -8.75 -1.29 -14.02
N ALA A 90 -7.48 -1.58 -13.75
CA ALA A 90 -6.74 -2.61 -14.45
C ALA A 90 -7.51 -3.94 -14.41
N PRO A 91 -7.56 -4.70 -15.52
CA PRO A 91 -8.06 -6.07 -15.48
C PRO A 91 -7.26 -6.89 -14.48
N ILE A 92 -7.95 -7.47 -13.50
CA ILE A 92 -7.37 -8.44 -12.57
C ILE A 92 -7.16 -9.75 -13.34
N PRO A 93 -5.92 -10.27 -13.40
CA PRO A 93 -5.66 -11.56 -14.05
C PRO A 93 -6.36 -12.69 -13.28
N THR A 94 -6.66 -13.77 -13.97
CA THR A 94 -7.10 -15.02 -13.35
C THR A 94 -5.95 -16.01 -13.29
N HIS A 95 -6.07 -17.03 -12.42
CA HIS A 95 -5.21 -18.19 -12.51
C HIS A 95 -5.33 -18.85 -13.90
N TYR A 96 -4.24 -19.37 -14.45
CA TYR A 96 -4.20 -19.97 -15.80
C TYR A 96 -5.06 -21.24 -15.91
N LEU A 97 -5.26 -21.96 -14.80
CA LEU A 97 -6.18 -23.11 -14.69
C LEU A 97 -7.59 -22.75 -14.20
N CYS A 98 -7.95 -21.47 -14.16
CA CYS A 98 -9.31 -21.09 -13.79
C CYS A 98 -10.29 -21.90 -14.64
N SER A 99 -11.26 -22.58 -14.00
CA SER A 99 -12.25 -23.41 -14.70
C SER A 99 -13.17 -22.60 -15.61
N ASP A 100 -13.17 -21.27 -15.45
CA ASP A 100 -13.93 -20.35 -16.28
C ASP A 100 -13.17 -19.02 -16.52
N PRO A 101 -12.09 -19.03 -17.31
CA PRO A 101 -11.32 -17.82 -17.61
C PRO A 101 -12.09 -16.86 -18.51
N SER A 102 -12.95 -17.40 -19.38
CA SER A 102 -13.67 -16.66 -20.43
C SER A 102 -14.98 -16.04 -19.97
N ARG A 103 -15.68 -16.59 -18.97
CA ARG A 103 -16.85 -15.92 -18.35
C ARG A 103 -16.49 -15.03 -17.17
N GLY A 104 -15.21 -14.99 -16.76
CA GLY A 104 -14.66 -13.91 -15.94
C GLY A 104 -15.34 -13.73 -14.59
N HIS A 105 -15.70 -14.81 -13.88
CA HIS A 105 -16.40 -14.70 -12.59
C HIS A 105 -15.48 -14.32 -11.42
N CYS A 106 -14.23 -14.78 -11.42
CA CYS A 106 -13.29 -14.50 -10.32
C CYS A 106 -12.81 -13.03 -10.26
N PRO A 107 -12.45 -12.36 -11.37
CA PRO A 107 -11.98 -10.97 -11.31
C PRO A 107 -12.99 -10.01 -10.65
N PRO A 108 -14.30 -10.00 -10.99
CA PRO A 108 -15.30 -9.17 -10.32
C PRO A 108 -15.40 -9.43 -8.81
N LEU A 109 -15.27 -10.68 -8.36
CA LEU A 109 -15.27 -11.01 -6.94
C LEU A 109 -14.02 -10.48 -6.23
N ILE A 110 -12.86 -10.54 -6.88
CA ILE A 110 -11.63 -9.95 -6.33
C ILE A 110 -11.75 -8.41 -6.29
N HIS A 111 -12.32 -7.79 -7.32
CA HIS A 111 -12.64 -6.36 -7.32
C HIS A 111 -13.59 -5.99 -6.17
N GLU A 112 -14.65 -6.77 -5.96
CA GLU A 112 -15.59 -6.62 -4.85
C GLU A 112 -14.85 -6.70 -3.51
N GLY A 113 -13.94 -7.66 -3.34
CA GLY A 113 -13.08 -7.77 -2.16
C GLY A 113 -12.24 -6.52 -1.90
N ILE A 114 -11.61 -5.96 -2.94
CA ILE A 114 -10.83 -4.71 -2.82
C ILE A 114 -11.76 -3.55 -2.40
N LEU A 115 -12.94 -3.44 -3.01
CA LEU A 115 -13.92 -2.41 -2.68
C LEU A 115 -14.43 -2.53 -1.24
N ASN A 116 -14.66 -3.75 -0.76
CA ASN A 116 -15.06 -4.00 0.62
C ASN A 116 -13.96 -3.58 1.60
N ASN A 117 -12.70 -3.90 1.30
CA ASN A 117 -11.55 -3.45 2.08
C ASN A 117 -11.37 -1.92 2.07
N LEU A 118 -11.68 -1.25 0.94
CA LEU A 118 -11.64 0.22 0.83
C LEU A 118 -12.73 0.91 1.65
N ARG A 119 -13.91 0.29 1.74
CA ARG A 119 -15.12 0.80 2.42
C ARG A 119 -15.22 0.38 3.88
N MET A 120 -14.25 -0.39 4.38
CA MET A 120 -14.21 -0.85 5.76
C MET A 120 -14.32 0.34 6.72
N ASP A 121 -15.29 0.30 7.62
CA ASP A 121 -15.45 1.32 8.66
C ASP A 121 -14.32 1.14 9.69
N PRO A 122 -13.44 2.15 9.85
CA PRO A 122 -12.35 2.08 10.81
C PRO A 122 -12.83 1.99 12.27
N VAL A 123 -14.07 2.33 12.57
CA VAL A 123 -14.66 2.27 13.92
C VAL A 123 -15.18 0.86 14.23
N SER A 124 -15.70 0.14 13.23
CA SER A 124 -16.26 -1.20 13.40
C SER A 124 -15.24 -2.34 13.28
N ALA A 125 -13.99 -2.03 12.90
CA ALA A 125 -12.92 -3.03 12.84
C ALA A 125 -12.51 -3.43 14.27
N GLU A 126 -13.13 -4.49 14.80
CA GLU A 126 -13.05 -4.98 16.19
C GLU A 126 -11.62 -5.28 16.70
N LYS A 127 -10.57 -5.12 15.88
CA LYS A 127 -9.16 -5.27 16.26
C LYS A 127 -8.35 -4.11 15.64
N LEU A 128 -8.07 -3.11 16.47
CA LEU A 128 -7.36 -1.83 16.18
C LEU A 128 -5.90 -1.96 15.69
N GLN A 129 -5.46 -3.11 15.19
CA GLN A 129 -4.07 -3.35 14.77
C GLN A 129 -4.02 -4.23 13.51
N ASP A 130 -4.86 -3.90 12.53
CA ASP A 130 -4.77 -4.53 11.22
C ASP A 130 -3.86 -3.72 10.29
N ASP A 131 -2.63 -4.20 10.10
CA ASP A 131 -1.65 -3.68 9.15
C ASP A 131 -1.89 -4.18 7.72
N SER A 132 -2.94 -4.97 7.48
CA SER A 132 -3.22 -5.53 6.17
C SER A 132 -3.44 -4.47 5.09
N SER A 133 -3.03 -4.85 3.89
CA SER A 133 -3.31 -4.13 2.65
C SER A 133 -4.77 -4.26 2.22
N ILE A 134 -5.29 -3.27 1.49
CA ILE A 134 -6.58 -3.35 0.78
C ILE A 134 -6.63 -4.48 -0.25
N PHE A 135 -5.47 -5.02 -0.64
CA PHE A 135 -5.34 -6.16 -1.55
C PHE A 135 -5.34 -7.52 -0.83
N GLU A 136 -5.35 -7.55 0.50
CA GLU A 136 -5.52 -8.78 1.26
C GLU A 136 -7.00 -9.14 1.33
N ILE A 137 -7.43 -10.00 0.41
CA ILE A 137 -8.84 -10.36 0.25
C ILE A 137 -9.18 -11.50 1.21
N ALA A 138 -10.28 -11.35 1.96
CA ALA A 138 -10.81 -12.41 2.81
C ALA A 138 -11.18 -13.66 1.98
N GLU A 139 -11.33 -14.81 2.63
CA GLU A 139 -11.79 -16.03 1.95
C GLU A 139 -13.19 -15.82 1.36
N ASP A 140 -13.38 -16.30 0.12
CA ASP A 140 -14.64 -16.18 -0.60
C ASP A 140 -14.91 -17.48 -1.36
N ASN A 141 -15.86 -18.26 -0.84
CA ASN A 141 -16.25 -19.56 -1.41
C ASN A 141 -16.86 -19.46 -2.82
N ARG A 142 -17.14 -18.25 -3.32
CA ARG A 142 -17.59 -18.01 -4.70
C ARG A 142 -16.44 -18.03 -5.71
N LEU A 143 -15.19 -17.88 -5.26
CA LEU A 143 -14.02 -18.01 -6.11
C LEU A 143 -13.81 -19.48 -6.52
N CYS A 144 -13.30 -19.70 -7.72
CA CYS A 144 -12.95 -21.06 -8.15
C CYS A 144 -11.78 -21.61 -7.30
N PRO A 145 -11.62 -22.95 -7.19
CA PRO A 145 -10.56 -23.56 -6.37
C PRO A 145 -9.13 -23.14 -6.73
N GLN A 146 -8.93 -22.64 -7.95
CA GLN A 146 -7.63 -22.21 -8.46
C GLN A 146 -7.32 -20.74 -8.14
N CYS A 147 -8.32 -19.85 -8.22
CA CYS A 147 -8.14 -18.44 -7.89
C CYS A 147 -8.26 -18.17 -6.38
N HIS A 148 -9.04 -18.97 -5.66
CA HIS A 148 -9.24 -18.83 -4.22
C HIS A 148 -7.93 -18.74 -3.40
N PRO A 149 -6.95 -19.66 -3.55
CA PRO A 149 -5.72 -19.63 -2.74
C PRO A 149 -4.81 -18.44 -3.04
N ILE A 150 -4.84 -17.91 -4.26
CA ILE A 150 -3.96 -16.83 -4.72
C ILE A 150 -4.68 -15.48 -4.89
N ARG A 151 -5.91 -15.35 -4.37
CA ARG A 151 -6.76 -14.17 -4.55
C ARG A 151 -6.09 -12.84 -4.18
N SER A 152 -5.30 -12.82 -3.10
CA SER A 152 -4.59 -11.60 -2.66
C SER A 152 -3.39 -11.28 -3.55
N GLU A 153 -2.76 -12.29 -4.16
CA GLU A 153 -1.70 -12.10 -5.16
C GLU A 153 -2.31 -11.54 -6.46
N LEU A 154 -3.42 -12.13 -6.92
CA LEU A 154 -4.19 -11.63 -8.05
C LEU A 154 -4.70 -10.19 -7.81
N ALA A 155 -5.16 -9.89 -6.59
CA ALA A 155 -5.51 -8.54 -6.18
C ALA A 155 -4.28 -7.62 -6.15
N SER A 156 -3.11 -8.11 -5.72
CA SER A 156 -1.89 -7.29 -5.69
C SER A 156 -1.35 -6.99 -7.09
N HIS A 157 -1.67 -7.78 -8.11
CA HIS A 157 -1.42 -7.39 -9.50
C HIS A 157 -2.19 -6.12 -9.91
N PHE A 158 -3.23 -5.75 -9.16
CA PHE A 158 -3.89 -4.45 -9.27
C PHE A 158 -2.99 -3.29 -8.84
N MET A 159 -2.01 -3.52 -7.95
CA MET A 159 -0.94 -2.55 -7.63
C MET A 159 -0.03 -2.36 -8.84
N ARG A 160 -0.58 -1.90 -9.95
CA ARG A 160 0.17 -1.60 -11.14
C ARG A 160 1.00 -0.33 -10.94
N LYS A 161 1.90 -0.16 -11.90
CA LYS A 161 2.75 1.01 -12.10
C LYS A 161 1.98 2.32 -11.92
N GLU A 162 0.73 2.42 -12.37
CA GLU A 162 -0.06 3.65 -12.34
C GLU A 162 -0.37 4.16 -10.91
N LEU A 163 -0.76 3.27 -9.98
CA LEU A 163 -0.99 3.68 -8.59
C LEU A 163 0.33 4.01 -7.88
N GLY A 164 1.40 3.27 -8.19
CA GLY A 164 2.74 3.57 -7.68
C GLY A 164 3.28 4.90 -8.20
N ASP A 165 3.07 5.19 -9.48
CA ASP A 165 3.43 6.44 -10.13
C ASP A 165 2.63 7.61 -9.54
N GLU A 166 1.36 7.40 -9.22
CA GLU A 166 0.55 8.41 -8.54
C GLU A 166 1.08 8.69 -7.12
N ILE A 167 1.41 7.65 -6.34
CA ILE A 167 2.01 7.83 -5.01
C ILE A 167 3.30 8.64 -5.12
N ARG A 168 4.15 8.29 -6.09
CA ARG A 168 5.39 9.03 -6.36
C ARG A 168 5.10 10.48 -6.73
N ARG A 169 4.16 10.75 -7.63
CA ARG A 169 3.78 12.09 -8.07
C ARG A 169 3.31 12.94 -6.90
N CYS A 170 2.44 12.40 -6.04
CA CYS A 170 1.99 13.08 -4.83
C CYS A 170 3.14 13.34 -3.87
N ALA A 171 3.98 12.34 -3.61
CA ALA A 171 5.11 12.46 -2.70
C ALA A 171 6.14 13.51 -3.17
N THR A 172 6.43 13.58 -4.47
CA THR A 172 7.27 14.66 -5.04
C THR A 172 6.62 16.03 -4.88
N SER A 173 5.32 16.14 -5.18
CA SER A 173 4.58 17.40 -5.08
C SER A 173 4.49 17.92 -3.64
N LEU A 174 4.49 17.01 -2.67
CA LEU A 174 4.49 17.31 -1.24
C LEU A 174 5.90 17.52 -0.68
N GLY A 175 6.95 17.47 -1.50
CA GLY A 175 8.34 17.66 -1.08
C GLY A 175 8.93 16.50 -0.27
N MET A 176 8.30 15.32 -0.29
CA MET A 176 8.78 14.15 0.45
C MET A 176 9.97 13.45 -0.22
N LEU A 177 10.04 13.54 -1.55
CA LEU A 177 11.09 12.94 -2.36
C LEU A 177 12.06 14.02 -2.83
N ASN A 178 13.34 13.65 -2.92
CA ASN A 178 14.37 14.52 -3.47
C ASN A 178 14.20 14.59 -4.99
N THR A 179 14.22 15.79 -5.58
CA THR A 179 14.08 15.99 -7.03
C THR A 179 15.32 15.62 -7.85
N ASN A 180 16.44 15.31 -7.19
CA ASN A 180 17.77 15.18 -7.83
C ASN A 180 18.30 13.74 -7.82
N GLY A 181 17.44 12.72 -7.93
CA GLY A 181 17.83 11.32 -7.87
C GLY A 181 17.16 10.47 -8.94
N GLU A 182 17.54 10.71 -10.19
CA GLU A 182 17.59 9.68 -11.24
C GLU A 182 19.00 9.08 -11.26
#